data_AF-A0AAN4YKL1-F1
#
_entry.id   AF-A0AAN4YKL1-F1
#
_cell.length_a   1.000
_cell.length_b   1.000
_cell.length_c   1.000
_cell.angle_alpha   90.00
_cell.angle_beta   90.00
_cell.angle_gamma   90.00
#
_symmetry.space_group_name_H-M   'P 1'
#
loop_
_entity.id
_entity.type
_entity.pdbx_description
1 polymer ?
#
loop_
_entity_poly.entity_id
_entity_poly.type
_entity_poly.pdbx_seq_one_letter_code
_entity_poly.pdbx_strand_id
1 'polypeptide(L)'
;MPTSKEELQHLDSGNPSIVPSRLTYAFMNTNDGKPLPMTSAHAYLGARGIVEGLRRGAQIIICGRVADASPVIAAAWFWYNWSETDYDRLAGALIAGHLIECSAYVTGANFAGFDKYPLEDLIAPGFPISEIEKDGTCIITKHPGTQGVVNTDTVKCQFLYELQGNVYLNSDVSAHIGNIAFEGVGKDRYLLITPRFILALTVGRVRVSGVKGSPPPPTTKLAVFYPGGYEAELLLNATGYATTQKWDLLEKQIRHFLPEGAVNDLETLEFQR
;
A
#
# COMPACT_ATOMS: atom_id res chain seq x y z
N MET A 1 9.13 -3.95 28.98
CA MET A 1 8.08 -4.28 28.00
C MET A 1 6.92 -4.86 28.77
N PRO A 2 5.67 -4.64 28.32
CA PRO A 2 4.50 -5.17 28.99
C PRO A 2 4.62 -6.68 29.24
N THR A 3 4.36 -7.11 30.46
CA THR A 3 4.38 -8.50 30.91
C THR A 3 2.97 -9.04 31.17
N SER A 4 1.98 -8.16 31.17
CA SER A 4 0.57 -8.50 31.37
C SER A 4 -0.33 -7.94 30.26
N LYS A 5 -1.56 -8.46 30.19
CA LYS A 5 -2.58 -8.01 29.22
C LYS A 5 -3.01 -6.57 29.49
N GLU A 6 -3.07 -6.20 30.76
CA GLU A 6 -3.51 -4.90 31.26
C GLU A 6 -2.49 -3.80 30.91
N GLU A 7 -1.21 -4.15 30.79
CA GLU A 7 -0.13 -3.27 30.34
C GLU A 7 -0.10 -3.09 28.80
N LEU A 8 -0.76 -3.98 28.04
CA LEU A 8 -0.94 -3.91 26.59
C LEU A 8 -2.38 -3.50 26.25
N GLN A 9 -2.67 -2.22 26.41
CA GLN A 9 -3.94 -1.69 25.91
C GLN A 9 -3.97 -1.74 24.38
N HIS A 10 -4.88 -2.54 23.85
CA HIS A 10 -5.28 -2.47 22.45
C HIS A 10 -5.72 -1.04 22.11
N LEU A 11 -5.41 -0.55 20.91
CA LEU A 11 -5.75 0.82 20.48
C LEU A 11 -7.26 1.09 20.63
N ASP A 12 -8.09 0.09 20.30
CA ASP A 12 -9.55 0.15 20.44
C ASP A 12 -10.07 -0.46 21.76
N SER A 13 -9.26 -0.55 22.82
CA SER A 13 -9.69 -1.15 24.10
C SER A 13 -10.84 -0.41 24.78
N GLY A 14 -11.09 0.86 24.40
CA GLY A 14 -12.27 1.62 24.80
C GLY A 14 -13.55 1.31 24.01
N ASN A 15 -13.47 0.50 22.95
CA ASN A 15 -14.63 0.11 22.14
C ASN A 15 -15.15 -1.26 22.61
N PRO A 16 -16.32 -1.34 23.27
CA PRO A 16 -16.84 -2.61 23.80
C PRO A 16 -17.24 -3.61 22.72
N SER A 17 -17.35 -3.19 21.46
CA SER A 17 -17.61 -4.08 20.32
C SER A 17 -16.36 -4.80 19.82
N ILE A 18 -15.16 -4.37 20.26
CA ILE A 18 -13.90 -4.99 19.87
C ILE A 18 -13.48 -5.98 20.95
N VAL A 19 -13.55 -7.28 20.62
CA VAL A 19 -13.01 -8.35 21.45
C VAL A 19 -11.72 -8.82 20.80
N PRO A 20 -10.54 -8.51 21.37
CA PRO A 20 -9.27 -8.99 20.83
C PRO A 20 -9.27 -10.52 20.76
N SER A 21 -8.76 -11.07 19.66
CA SER A 21 -8.59 -12.51 19.49
C SER A 21 -7.71 -13.08 20.61
N ARG A 22 -7.92 -14.35 20.98
CA ARG A 22 -7.03 -15.05 21.94
C ARG A 22 -5.57 -15.00 21.49
N LEU A 23 -5.34 -14.98 20.18
CA LEU A 23 -4.00 -14.92 19.59
C LEU A 23 -3.32 -13.55 19.73
N THR A 24 -4.07 -12.47 20.02
CA THR A 24 -3.50 -11.12 20.22
C THR A 24 -2.44 -11.09 21.31
N TYR A 25 -2.55 -11.98 22.30
CA TYR A 25 -1.63 -12.07 23.43
C TYR A 25 -0.88 -13.41 23.49
N ALA A 26 -0.81 -14.15 22.38
CA ALA A 26 -0.23 -15.50 22.33
C ALA A 26 1.24 -15.53 22.79
N PHE A 27 1.98 -14.43 22.63
CA PHE A 27 3.35 -14.30 23.10
C PHE A 27 3.49 -14.18 24.62
N MET A 28 2.42 -13.86 25.35
CA MET A 28 2.46 -13.64 26.80
C MET A 28 2.22 -14.90 27.62
N ASN A 29 1.57 -15.93 27.07
CA ASN A 29 1.13 -17.07 27.86
C ASN A 29 1.08 -18.36 27.01
N THR A 30 2.10 -19.20 27.15
CA THR A 30 2.08 -20.58 26.66
C THR A 30 1.66 -21.52 27.79
N ASN A 31 1.33 -22.78 27.46
CA ASN A 31 0.78 -23.79 28.38
C ASN A 31 1.58 -23.97 29.70
N ASP A 32 2.81 -23.47 29.79
CA ASP A 32 3.70 -23.57 30.95
C ASP A 32 3.84 -22.26 31.77
N GLY A 33 3.03 -21.23 31.47
CA GLY A 33 3.03 -19.95 32.19
C GLY A 33 4.27 -19.07 31.93
N LYS A 34 5.07 -19.38 30.91
CA LYS A 34 6.24 -18.60 30.51
C LYS A 34 5.96 -17.82 29.21
N PRO A 35 6.32 -16.53 29.13
CA PRO A 35 6.26 -15.76 27.89
C PRO A 35 7.15 -16.38 26.81
N LEU A 36 6.73 -16.30 25.54
CA LEU A 36 7.58 -16.68 24.43
C LEU A 36 8.73 -15.66 24.30
N PRO A 37 9.96 -16.12 24.03
CA PRO A 37 11.06 -15.20 23.76
C PRO A 37 10.75 -14.39 22.50
N MET A 38 10.78 -13.05 22.62
CA MET A 38 10.65 -12.17 21.46
C MET A 38 11.92 -12.25 20.61
N THR A 39 11.74 -12.46 19.31
CA THR A 39 12.81 -12.44 18.31
C THR A 39 13.21 -11.00 17.97
N SER A 40 12.22 -10.15 17.72
CA SER A 40 12.45 -8.74 17.43
C SER A 40 11.21 -7.89 17.70
N ALA A 41 11.42 -6.59 17.86
CA ALA A 41 10.36 -5.61 17.99
C ALA A 41 10.72 -4.38 17.12
N HIS A 42 9.79 -3.96 16.27
CA HIS A 42 10.01 -2.91 15.29
C HIS A 42 8.90 -1.86 15.39
N ALA A 43 9.25 -0.67 15.87
CA ALA A 43 8.39 0.50 15.73
C ALA A 43 8.38 0.94 14.26
N TYR A 44 7.22 1.33 13.76
CA TYR A 44 7.08 1.88 12.41
C TYR A 44 7.53 3.34 12.44
N LEU A 45 8.79 3.58 12.07
CA LEU A 45 9.36 4.92 12.07
C LEU A 45 8.84 5.75 10.88
N GLY A 46 8.98 7.07 10.99
CA GLY A 46 8.62 8.01 9.93
C GLY A 46 9.76 8.39 8.98
N ALA A 47 9.49 9.37 8.14
CA ALA A 47 10.34 9.97 7.11
C ALA A 47 11.52 10.79 7.65
N ARG A 48 11.48 11.27 8.90
CA ARG A 48 12.48 12.21 9.46
C ARG A 48 13.93 11.76 9.26
N GLY A 49 14.23 10.50 9.57
CA GLY A 49 15.58 9.95 9.41
C GLY A 49 16.01 9.83 7.94
N ILE A 50 15.06 9.54 7.05
CA ILE A 50 15.29 9.46 5.60
C ILE A 50 15.63 10.86 5.07
N VAL A 51 14.84 11.87 5.42
CA VAL A 51 15.06 13.27 5.02
C VAL A 51 16.42 13.77 5.47
N GLU A 52 16.82 13.46 6.71
CA GLU A 52 18.15 13.83 7.22
C GLU A 52 19.29 13.15 6.46
N GLY A 53 19.12 11.86 6.12
CA GLY A 53 20.06 11.15 5.26
C GLY A 53 20.23 11.81 3.90
N LEU A 54 19.12 12.15 3.23
CA LEU A 54 19.13 12.82 1.93
C LEU A 54 19.80 14.20 2.01
N ARG A 55 19.52 14.98 3.07
CA ARG A 55 20.16 16.30 3.32
C ARG A 55 21.67 16.20 3.51
N ARG A 56 22.16 15.09 4.06
CA ARG A 56 23.61 14.80 4.20
C ARG A 56 24.25 14.31 2.90
N GLY A 57 23.50 14.25 1.81
CA GLY A 57 23.99 13.82 0.50
C GLY A 57 23.97 12.30 0.29
N ALA A 58 23.23 11.54 1.12
CA ALA A 58 23.05 10.12 0.87
C ALA A 58 22.27 9.91 -0.45
N GLN A 59 22.78 9.03 -1.31
CA GLN A 59 22.15 8.67 -2.58
C GLN A 59 21.24 7.44 -2.44
N ILE A 60 21.53 6.58 -1.47
CA ILE A 60 20.78 5.36 -1.15
C ILE A 60 20.60 5.32 0.36
N ILE A 61 19.37 5.07 0.81
CA ILE A 61 19.03 4.94 2.23
C ILE A 61 18.39 3.57 2.43
N ILE A 62 19.00 2.75 3.28
CA ILE A 62 18.45 1.46 3.69
C ILE A 62 17.79 1.67 5.05
N CYS A 63 16.47 1.57 5.08
CA CYS A 63 15.69 1.73 6.30
C CYS A 63 15.49 0.39 7.01
N GLY A 64 15.33 0.43 8.33
CA GLY A 64 14.67 -0.64 9.07
C GLY A 64 13.16 -0.63 8.82
N ARG A 65 12.36 -0.78 9.88
CA ARG A 65 10.90 -0.62 9.75
C ARG A 65 10.52 0.85 9.76
N VAL A 66 10.16 1.37 8.59
CA VAL A 66 9.45 2.65 8.43
C VAL A 66 8.01 2.37 8.01
N ALA A 67 7.10 3.32 8.22
CA ALA A 67 5.77 3.22 7.64
C ALA A 67 5.84 3.25 6.11
N ASP A 68 4.95 2.50 5.47
CA ASP A 68 5.06 2.16 4.04
C ASP A 68 5.05 3.40 3.13
N ALA A 69 4.25 4.41 3.47
CA ALA A 69 4.22 5.70 2.78
C ALA A 69 5.38 6.66 3.14
N SER A 70 6.12 6.44 4.24
CA SER A 70 7.14 7.37 4.73
C SER A 70 8.33 7.60 3.77
N PRO A 71 8.81 6.61 2.99
CA PRO A 71 9.79 6.87 1.93
C PRO A 71 9.30 7.89 0.89
N VAL A 72 8.01 7.87 0.53
CA VAL A 72 7.41 8.81 -0.43
C VAL A 72 7.26 10.18 0.20
N ILE A 73 6.82 10.26 1.46
CA ILE A 73 6.81 11.49 2.25
C ILE A 73 8.22 12.10 2.30
N ALA A 74 9.24 11.29 2.59
CA ALA A 74 10.62 11.74 2.69
C ALA A 74 11.15 12.30 1.37
N ALA A 75 10.85 11.64 0.25
CA ALA A 75 11.26 12.10 -1.08
C ALA A 75 10.67 13.49 -1.39
N ALA A 76 9.35 13.67 -1.21
CA ALA A 76 8.69 14.94 -1.45
C ALA A 76 9.14 16.03 -0.47
N TRP A 77 9.27 15.69 0.82
CA TRP A 77 9.74 16.59 1.87
C TRP A 77 11.16 17.09 1.56
N PHE A 78 12.09 16.19 1.23
CA PHE A 78 13.45 16.57 0.84
C PHE A 78 13.45 17.45 -0.42
N TRP A 79 12.76 17.02 -1.49
CA TRP A 79 12.76 17.69 -2.78
C TRP A 79 12.23 19.13 -2.70
N TYR A 80 11.12 19.34 -1.99
CA TYR A 80 10.51 20.67 -1.84
C TYR A 80 11.02 21.46 -0.63
N ASN A 81 11.96 20.88 0.14
CA ASN A 81 12.49 21.45 1.36
C ASN A 81 11.40 21.91 2.35
N TRP A 82 10.40 21.05 2.57
CA TRP A 82 9.33 21.33 3.53
C TRP A 82 9.84 21.37 4.99
N SER A 83 9.06 21.99 5.86
CA SER A 83 9.21 21.86 7.32
C SER A 83 8.57 20.56 7.82
N GLU A 84 8.99 20.06 8.98
CA GLU A 84 8.32 18.94 9.66
C GLU A 84 6.90 19.29 10.14
N THR A 85 6.58 20.58 10.17
CA THR A 85 5.28 21.11 10.57
C THR A 85 4.43 21.56 9.37
N ASP A 86 4.88 21.31 8.14
CA ASP A 86 4.08 21.57 6.93
C ASP A 86 3.01 20.47 6.76
N TYR A 87 2.15 20.30 7.77
CA TYR A 87 1.30 19.12 7.92
C TYR A 87 0.38 18.89 6.73
N ASP A 88 -0.19 19.93 6.12
CA ASP A 88 -1.02 19.78 4.92
C ASP A 88 -0.25 19.14 3.75
N ARG A 89 1.02 19.54 3.58
CA ARG A 89 1.88 19.02 2.51
C ARG A 89 2.33 17.59 2.80
N LEU A 90 2.71 17.33 4.04
CA LEU A 90 3.05 15.98 4.51
C LEU A 90 1.86 15.03 4.41
N ALA A 91 0.65 15.49 4.72
CA ALA A 91 -0.58 14.70 4.60
C ALA A 91 -0.92 14.40 3.15
N GLY A 92 -0.73 15.37 2.25
CA GLY A 92 -0.83 15.13 0.80
C GLY A 92 0.18 14.07 0.32
N ALA A 93 1.43 14.15 0.76
CA ALA A 93 2.45 13.16 0.43
C ALA A 93 2.20 11.79 1.08
N LEU A 94 1.57 11.73 2.26
CA LEU A 94 1.10 10.49 2.88
C LEU A 94 0.08 9.80 1.98
N ILE A 95 -0.93 10.53 1.49
CA ILE A 95 -1.92 9.97 0.56
C ILE A 95 -1.27 9.58 -0.77
N ALA A 96 -0.33 10.37 -1.28
CA ALA A 96 0.43 10.01 -2.48
C ALA A 96 1.20 8.70 -2.30
N GLY A 97 1.85 8.50 -1.14
CA GLY A 97 2.55 7.26 -0.80
C GLY A 97 1.60 6.07 -0.66
N HIS A 98 0.50 6.26 0.05
CA HIS A 98 -0.55 5.26 0.22
C HIS A 98 -1.16 4.78 -1.11
N LEU A 99 -1.26 5.67 -2.09
CA LEU A 99 -1.76 5.32 -3.42
C LEU A 99 -0.76 4.53 -4.27
N ILE A 100 0.54 4.55 -3.95
CA ILE A 100 1.58 3.87 -4.75
C ILE A 100 2.31 2.75 -3.99
N GLU A 101 1.94 2.49 -2.74
CA GLU A 101 2.42 1.35 -1.96
C GLU A 101 1.65 0.05 -2.34
N CYS A 102 2.05 -1.07 -1.74
CA CYS A 102 1.37 -2.37 -1.89
C CYS A 102 1.26 -2.92 -3.34
N SER A 103 2.11 -2.50 -4.27
CA SER A 103 2.19 -2.97 -5.68
C SER A 103 1.31 -2.18 -6.66
N ALA A 104 0.75 -2.84 -7.68
CA ALA A 104 0.05 -2.22 -8.79
C ALA A 104 -1.45 -1.96 -8.52
N TYR A 105 -1.86 -1.87 -7.24
CA TYR A 105 -3.27 -1.85 -6.85
C TYR A 105 -4.05 -0.66 -7.43
N VAL A 106 -3.49 0.54 -7.34
CA VAL A 106 -4.10 1.77 -7.90
C VAL A 106 -4.24 1.74 -9.42
N THR A 107 -3.49 0.85 -10.08
CA THR A 107 -3.56 0.61 -11.53
C THR A 107 -4.46 -0.56 -11.91
N GLY A 108 -5.23 -1.10 -10.96
CA GLY A 108 -6.27 -2.10 -11.22
C GLY A 108 -6.02 -3.48 -10.63
N ALA A 109 -4.86 -3.76 -10.04
CA ALA A 109 -4.55 -5.11 -9.55
C ALA A 109 -5.46 -5.58 -8.39
N ASN A 110 -5.95 -4.65 -7.55
CA ASN A 110 -6.92 -4.93 -6.48
C ASN A 110 -8.24 -4.16 -6.68
N PHE A 111 -8.63 -3.92 -7.94
CA PHE A 111 -9.84 -3.18 -8.25
C PHE A 111 -11.08 -4.08 -8.26
N ALA A 112 -12.12 -3.69 -7.51
CA ALA A 112 -13.37 -4.45 -7.44
C ALA A 112 -14.19 -4.40 -8.74
N GLY A 113 -14.07 -3.33 -9.54
CA GLY A 113 -14.77 -3.17 -10.82
C GLY A 113 -13.97 -3.65 -12.04
N PHE A 114 -13.05 -4.60 -11.84
CA PHE A 114 -12.15 -5.12 -12.86
C PHE A 114 -12.87 -5.76 -14.06
N ASP A 115 -14.08 -6.30 -13.84
CA ASP A 115 -14.93 -6.96 -14.82
C ASP A 115 -15.47 -6.02 -15.92
N LYS A 116 -15.32 -4.71 -15.72
CA LYS A 116 -15.61 -3.68 -16.73
C LYS A 116 -14.52 -3.56 -17.81
N TYR A 117 -13.40 -4.26 -17.64
CA TYR A 117 -12.24 -4.20 -18.52
C TYR A 117 -11.91 -5.60 -19.05
N PRO A 118 -11.28 -5.70 -20.24
CA PRO A 118 -10.71 -6.96 -20.70
C PRO A 118 -9.73 -7.50 -19.66
N LEU A 119 -9.84 -8.79 -19.31
CA LEU A 119 -8.94 -9.41 -18.33
C LEU A 119 -7.47 -9.34 -18.76
N GLU A 120 -7.22 -9.32 -20.08
CA GLU A 120 -5.87 -9.28 -20.65
C GLU A 120 -5.17 -7.96 -20.37
N ASP A 121 -5.93 -6.89 -20.08
CA ASP A 121 -5.39 -5.60 -19.67
C ASP A 121 -5.04 -5.58 -18.17
N LEU A 122 -5.31 -6.66 -17.42
CA LEU A 122 -5.16 -6.72 -15.96
C LEU A 122 -4.31 -7.91 -15.49
N ILE A 123 -3.67 -8.65 -16.40
CA ILE A 123 -2.79 -9.78 -16.05
C ILE A 123 -1.54 -9.28 -15.31
N ALA A 124 -0.89 -8.24 -15.82
CA ALA A 124 0.34 -7.68 -15.27
C ALA A 124 0.28 -6.13 -15.21
N PRO A 125 -0.63 -5.55 -14.39
CA PRO A 125 -0.75 -4.09 -14.27
C PRO A 125 0.60 -3.46 -13.92
N GLY A 126 0.95 -2.36 -14.59
CA GLY A 126 2.21 -1.67 -14.33
C GLY A 126 2.21 -0.93 -12.98
N PHE A 127 3.39 -0.78 -12.38
CA PHE A 127 3.50 0.00 -11.14
C PHE A 127 3.10 1.47 -11.35
N PRO A 128 2.47 2.08 -10.33
CA PRO A 128 2.01 3.45 -10.41
C PRO A 128 3.13 4.47 -10.24
N ILE A 129 2.82 5.69 -10.66
CA ILE A 129 3.62 6.89 -10.48
C ILE A 129 2.76 7.90 -9.74
N SER A 130 3.34 8.57 -8.75
CA SER A 130 2.74 9.75 -8.12
C SER A 130 3.61 10.97 -8.40
N GLU A 131 3.05 11.91 -9.14
CA GLU A 131 3.65 13.21 -9.41
C GLU A 131 3.19 14.18 -8.31
N ILE A 132 4.02 14.36 -7.28
CA ILE A 132 3.67 15.16 -6.10
C ILE A 132 4.08 16.61 -6.34
N GLU A 133 3.15 17.54 -6.13
CA GLU A 133 3.34 18.99 -6.25
C GLU A 133 3.83 19.62 -4.94
N LYS A 134 4.36 20.85 -5.05
CA LYS A 134 4.90 21.60 -3.89
C LYS A 134 3.88 21.84 -2.77
N ASP A 135 2.58 21.85 -3.07
CA ASP A 135 1.50 22.02 -2.11
C ASP A 135 1.02 20.71 -1.48
N GLY A 136 1.60 19.57 -1.87
CA GLY A 136 1.20 18.22 -1.43
C GLY A 136 0.08 17.59 -2.25
N THR A 137 -0.52 18.30 -3.21
CA THR A 137 -1.41 17.66 -4.19
C THR A 137 -0.61 16.73 -5.09
N CYS A 138 -1.25 15.74 -5.70
CA CYS A 138 -0.54 14.85 -6.62
C CYS A 138 -1.38 14.43 -7.82
N ILE A 139 -0.70 13.95 -8.87
CA ILE A 139 -1.32 13.22 -9.97
C ILE A 139 -0.87 11.77 -9.91
N ILE A 140 -1.84 10.86 -9.88
CA ILE A 140 -1.59 9.43 -10.03
C ILE A 140 -1.65 9.07 -11.52
N THR A 141 -0.62 8.36 -11.97
CA THR A 141 -0.52 7.81 -13.33
C THR A 141 0.30 6.51 -13.31
N LYS A 142 0.72 6.01 -14.48
CA LYS A 142 1.58 4.85 -14.62
C LYS A 142 2.45 4.97 -15.87
N HIS A 143 3.47 4.12 -16.00
CA HIS A 143 4.26 4.10 -17.22
C HIS A 143 3.41 3.76 -18.47
N PRO A 144 3.69 4.38 -19.63
CA PRO A 144 3.08 3.97 -20.89
C PRO A 144 3.54 2.58 -21.29
N GLY A 145 2.66 1.83 -21.97
CA GLY A 145 2.99 0.49 -22.50
C GLY A 145 2.87 -0.63 -21.47
N THR A 146 2.58 -0.33 -20.21
CA THR A 146 2.19 -1.34 -19.22
C THR A 146 0.70 -1.61 -19.29
N GLN A 147 0.28 -2.79 -18.83
CA GLN A 147 -1.13 -3.09 -18.58
C GLN A 147 -1.64 -2.28 -17.37
N GLY A 148 -2.92 -2.45 -17.03
CA GLY A 148 -3.60 -1.74 -15.95
C GLY A 148 -4.32 -0.49 -16.42
N VAL A 149 -5.15 0.04 -15.53
CA VAL A 149 -6.01 1.20 -15.76
C VAL A 149 -5.83 2.18 -14.62
N VAL A 150 -5.65 3.45 -14.94
CA VAL A 150 -5.69 4.54 -13.96
C VAL A 150 -6.89 5.42 -14.28
N ASN A 151 -7.83 5.49 -13.36
CA ASN A 151 -8.97 6.41 -13.40
C ASN A 151 -9.44 6.70 -11.96
N THR A 152 -10.48 7.51 -11.80
CA THR A 152 -10.98 7.88 -10.47
C THR A 152 -11.44 6.68 -9.64
N ASP A 153 -11.93 5.61 -10.27
CA ASP A 153 -12.46 4.44 -9.57
C ASP A 153 -11.33 3.56 -9.05
N THR A 154 -10.28 3.33 -9.85
CA THR A 154 -9.10 2.57 -9.41
C THR A 154 -8.36 3.30 -8.31
N VAL A 155 -8.25 4.64 -8.42
CA VAL A 155 -7.62 5.48 -7.39
C VAL A 155 -8.42 5.49 -6.10
N LYS A 156 -9.76 5.62 -6.16
CA LYS A 156 -10.62 5.53 -4.97
C LYS A 156 -10.57 4.14 -4.32
N CYS A 157 -10.52 3.07 -5.12
CA CYS A 157 -10.45 1.71 -4.61
C CYS A 157 -9.16 1.48 -3.82
N GLN A 158 -8.01 1.91 -4.34
CA GLN A 158 -6.77 1.87 -3.59
C GLN A 158 -6.80 2.80 -2.38
N PHE A 159 -7.34 4.01 -2.53
CA PHE A 159 -7.41 4.96 -1.41
C PHE A 159 -8.17 4.41 -0.21
N LEU A 160 -9.21 3.58 -0.41
CA LEU A 160 -9.98 3.00 0.69
C LEU A 160 -9.33 1.74 1.30
N TYR A 161 -8.24 1.25 0.72
CA TYR A 161 -7.51 0.09 1.19
C TYR A 161 -6.91 0.38 2.58
N GLU A 162 -7.15 -0.50 3.55
CA GLU A 162 -6.58 -0.42 4.92
C GLU A 162 -6.85 0.88 5.71
N LEU A 163 -7.84 1.69 5.30
CA LEU A 163 -8.25 2.88 6.06
C LEU A 163 -9.33 2.58 7.10
N GLN A 164 -9.13 3.10 8.32
CA GLN A 164 -9.99 2.85 9.48
C GLN A 164 -10.73 4.11 9.97
N GLY A 165 -11.23 4.94 9.04
CA GLY A 165 -12.02 6.13 9.36
C GLY A 165 -11.65 7.36 8.53
N ASN A 166 -12.00 8.54 9.03
CA ASN A 166 -11.77 9.82 8.35
C ASN A 166 -10.45 10.52 8.73
N VAL A 167 -9.67 9.93 9.64
CA VAL A 167 -8.32 10.38 10.01
C VAL A 167 -7.37 9.21 9.81
N TYR A 168 -6.46 9.35 8.86
CA TYR A 168 -5.42 8.35 8.59
C TYR A 168 -4.17 8.69 9.39
N LEU A 169 -3.80 7.79 10.30
CA LEU A 169 -2.71 7.97 11.25
C LEU A 169 -1.39 7.43 10.67
N ASN A 170 -0.36 8.26 10.63
CA ASN A 170 0.99 7.89 10.22
C ASN A 170 2.04 8.52 11.16
N SER A 171 3.23 7.93 11.23
CA SER A 171 4.34 8.38 12.09
C SER A 171 4.86 9.79 11.79
N ASP A 172 4.58 10.33 10.61
CA ASP A 172 4.99 11.67 10.19
C ASP A 172 3.91 12.72 10.40
N VAL A 173 2.64 12.36 10.17
CA VAL A 173 1.49 13.27 10.12
C VAL A 173 0.19 12.48 10.29
N SER A 174 -0.86 13.13 10.82
CA SER A 174 -2.23 12.61 10.73
C SER A 174 -2.96 13.29 9.57
N ALA A 175 -3.47 12.52 8.61
CA ALA A 175 -4.20 13.04 7.44
C ALA A 175 -5.72 13.00 7.64
N HIS A 176 -6.35 14.16 7.56
CA HIS A 176 -7.80 14.33 7.54
C HIS A 176 -8.30 14.16 6.12
N ILE A 177 -9.04 13.08 5.88
CA ILE A 177 -9.40 12.62 4.54
C ILE A 177 -10.88 12.84 4.19
N GLY A 178 -11.65 13.50 5.07
CA GLY A 178 -13.09 13.73 4.86
C GLY A 178 -13.44 14.62 3.65
N ASN A 179 -12.51 15.46 3.20
CA ASN A 179 -12.70 16.39 2.07
C ASN A 179 -11.81 16.05 0.86
N ILE A 180 -11.25 14.84 0.82
CA ILE A 180 -10.40 14.43 -0.29
C ILE A 180 -11.19 14.40 -1.61
N ALA A 181 -10.57 14.90 -2.67
CA ALA A 181 -11.15 14.97 -4.01
C ALA A 181 -10.28 14.22 -5.03
N PHE A 182 -10.96 13.56 -5.97
CA PHE A 182 -10.35 12.81 -7.07
C PHE A 182 -10.92 13.31 -8.39
N GLU A 183 -10.07 13.85 -9.25
CA GLU A 183 -10.46 14.45 -10.52
C GLU A 183 -9.68 13.82 -11.67
N GLY A 184 -10.38 13.32 -12.69
CA GLY A 184 -9.73 12.87 -13.92
C GLY A 184 -9.25 14.06 -14.74
N VAL A 185 -7.94 14.26 -14.84
CA VAL A 185 -7.33 15.43 -15.52
C VAL A 185 -6.88 15.14 -16.95
N GLY A 186 -7.51 14.13 -17.56
CA GLY A 186 -7.27 13.71 -18.93
C GLY A 186 -6.43 12.44 -19.05
N LYS A 187 -5.86 12.26 -20.24
CA LYS A 187 -5.00 11.12 -20.55
C LYS A 187 -3.76 11.59 -21.29
N ASP A 188 -2.59 11.09 -20.92
CA ASP A 188 -1.38 11.29 -21.70
C ASP A 188 -1.41 10.37 -22.91
N ARG A 189 -1.05 10.91 -24.08
CA ARG A 189 -0.87 10.13 -25.30
C ARG A 189 0.61 10.02 -25.61
N TYR A 190 1.10 8.79 -25.65
CA TYR A 190 2.48 8.48 -26.00
C TYR A 190 2.51 7.79 -27.35
N LEU A 191 3.56 8.05 -28.13
CA LEU A 191 3.79 7.37 -29.39
C LEU A 191 5.03 6.49 -29.24
N LEU A 192 4.83 5.17 -29.18
CA LEU A 192 5.93 4.23 -29.22
C LEU A 192 6.31 4.00 -30.68
N ILE A 193 7.48 4.53 -31.06
CA ILE A 193 8.03 4.38 -32.41
C ILE A 193 9.07 3.26 -32.36
N THR A 194 8.83 2.19 -33.11
CA THR A 194 9.82 1.12 -33.34
C THR A 194 10.13 1.04 -34.85
N PRO A 195 11.23 0.38 -35.26
CA PRO A 195 11.52 0.18 -36.69
C PRO A 195 10.42 -0.59 -37.47
N ARG A 196 9.51 -1.29 -36.77
CA ARG A 196 8.47 -2.13 -37.37
C ARG A 196 7.07 -1.52 -37.34
N PHE A 197 6.75 -0.71 -36.34
CA PHE A 197 5.42 -0.12 -36.18
C PHE A 197 5.45 1.10 -35.27
N ILE A 198 4.41 1.93 -35.40
CA ILE A 198 4.08 3.05 -34.53
C ILE A 198 2.84 2.66 -33.73
N LEU A 199 2.91 2.72 -32.40
CA LEU A 199 1.79 2.42 -31.51
C LEU A 199 1.42 3.64 -30.65
N ALA A 200 0.16 4.07 -30.74
CA ALA A 200 -0.37 5.10 -29.87
C ALA A 200 -0.84 4.49 -28.54
N LEU A 201 -0.26 4.95 -27.44
CA LEU A 201 -0.54 4.52 -26.08
C LEU A 201 -1.23 5.65 -25.32
N THR A 202 -2.19 5.31 -24.48
CA THR A 202 -2.93 6.31 -23.70
C THR A 202 -2.93 5.92 -22.23
N VAL A 203 -2.55 6.84 -21.34
CA VAL A 203 -2.49 6.60 -19.88
C VAL A 203 -3.36 7.60 -19.13
N GLY A 204 -4.20 7.12 -18.22
CA GLY A 204 -5.04 7.98 -17.40
C GLY A 204 -4.26 8.76 -16.34
N ARG A 205 -4.79 9.93 -15.98
CA ARG A 205 -4.25 10.81 -14.95
C ARG A 205 -5.36 11.23 -14.00
N VAL A 206 -5.10 11.09 -12.70
CA VAL A 206 -6.07 11.48 -11.66
C VAL A 206 -5.39 12.41 -10.68
N ARG A 207 -5.89 13.64 -10.57
CA ARG A 207 -5.47 14.59 -9.55
C ARG A 207 -6.13 14.25 -8.22
N VAL A 208 -5.33 14.25 -7.16
CA VAL A 208 -5.74 14.03 -5.78
C VAL A 208 -5.45 15.29 -4.96
N SER A 209 -6.44 15.78 -4.23
CA SER A 209 -6.36 17.02 -3.46
C SER A 209 -7.32 17.05 -2.28
N GLY A 210 -7.32 18.13 -1.48
CA GLY A 210 -8.30 18.33 -0.41
C GLY A 210 -7.95 17.69 0.94
N VAL A 211 -6.78 17.06 1.05
CA VAL A 211 -6.28 16.47 2.30
C VAL A 211 -5.74 17.58 3.21
N LYS A 212 -6.03 17.48 4.51
CA LYS A 212 -5.48 18.37 5.54
C LYS A 212 -4.68 17.58 6.56
N GLY A 213 -3.66 18.21 7.13
CA GLY A 213 -2.77 17.56 8.09
C GLY A 213 -2.87 18.13 9.50
N SER A 214 -2.62 17.28 10.48
CA SER A 214 -2.34 17.68 11.86
C SER A 214 -1.10 16.94 12.37
N PRO A 215 -0.55 17.30 13.55
CA PRO A 215 0.57 16.58 14.13
C PRO A 215 0.37 15.06 14.14
N PRO A 216 1.46 14.27 14.03
CA PRO A 216 1.37 12.81 14.13
C PRO A 216 0.78 12.38 15.48
N PRO A 217 0.18 11.18 15.56
CA PRO A 217 -0.33 10.65 16.82
C PRO A 217 0.79 10.53 17.86
N PRO A 218 0.47 10.60 19.17
CA PRO A 218 1.45 10.39 20.24
C PRO A 218 1.90 8.93 20.37
N THR A 219 1.30 8.02 19.60
CA THR A 219 1.57 6.58 19.57
C THR A 219 2.06 6.16 18.20
N THR A 220 2.77 5.03 18.13
CA THR A 220 3.23 4.45 16.86
C THR A 220 2.88 2.97 16.80
N LYS A 221 2.76 2.44 15.57
CA LYS A 221 2.57 1.01 15.33
C LYS A 221 3.84 0.26 15.71
N LEU A 222 3.68 -0.81 16.50
CA LEU A 222 4.75 -1.72 16.89
C LEU A 222 4.43 -3.10 16.33
N ALA A 223 5.38 -3.70 15.62
CA ALA A 223 5.32 -5.12 15.27
C ALA A 223 6.29 -5.90 16.17
N VAL A 224 5.77 -6.91 16.86
CA VAL A 224 6.55 -7.83 17.69
C VAL A 224 6.55 -9.20 17.03
N PHE A 225 7.74 -9.78 16.89
CA PHE A 225 7.95 -11.08 16.28
C PHE A 225 8.45 -12.05 17.34
N TYR A 226 7.89 -13.26 17.33
CA TYR A 226 8.26 -14.35 18.24
C TYR A 226 8.18 -15.68 17.49
N PRO A 227 8.87 -16.75 17.93
CA PRO A 227 8.78 -18.05 17.29
C PRO A 227 7.38 -18.65 17.40
N GLY A 228 6.70 -18.83 16.26
CA GLY A 228 5.35 -19.41 16.18
C GLY A 228 5.27 -20.77 15.46
N GLY A 229 6.40 -21.28 14.93
CA GLY A 229 6.45 -22.42 14.01
C GLY A 229 6.77 -21.99 12.58
N TYR A 230 6.65 -22.93 11.63
CA TYR A 230 6.81 -22.67 10.20
C TYR A 230 5.53 -23.07 9.48
N GLU A 231 4.92 -22.12 8.79
CA GLU A 231 3.74 -22.32 7.95
C GLU A 231 3.79 -21.29 6.82
N ALA A 232 3.42 -21.71 5.62
CA ALA A 232 3.26 -20.84 4.47
C ALA A 232 1.91 -21.15 3.84
N GLU A 233 0.96 -20.25 4.02
CA GLU A 233 -0.38 -20.33 3.44
C GLU A 233 -0.65 -19.03 2.67
N LEU A 234 -1.24 -19.16 1.48
CA LEU A 234 -1.75 -18.03 0.71
C LEU A 234 -3.27 -18.19 0.56
N LEU A 235 -4.04 -17.42 1.32
CA LEU A 235 -5.48 -17.33 1.17
C LEU A 235 -5.84 -16.16 0.26
N LEU A 236 -6.55 -16.44 -0.83
CA LEU A 236 -7.09 -15.44 -1.74
C LEU A 236 -8.61 -15.47 -1.67
N ASN A 237 -9.22 -14.29 -1.47
CA ASN A 237 -10.67 -14.15 -1.38
C ASN A 237 -11.18 -13.32 -2.56
N ALA A 238 -12.06 -13.87 -3.38
CA ALA A 238 -12.81 -13.10 -4.37
C ALA A 238 -14.09 -12.55 -3.71
N THR A 239 -14.17 -11.23 -3.61
CA THR A 239 -15.33 -10.52 -3.06
C THR A 239 -16.03 -9.70 -4.13
N GLY A 240 -17.34 -9.49 -3.98
CA GLY A 240 -18.16 -8.72 -4.93
C GLY A 240 -19.01 -9.61 -5.84
N TYR A 241 -19.48 -9.05 -6.96
CA TYR A 241 -20.44 -9.74 -7.83
C TYR A 241 -19.80 -10.58 -8.94
N ALA A 242 -18.58 -10.25 -9.35
CA ALA A 242 -17.88 -10.88 -10.47
C ALA A 242 -16.88 -11.95 -10.00
N THR A 243 -17.25 -12.79 -9.02
CA THR A 243 -16.32 -13.77 -8.43
C THR A 243 -15.82 -14.80 -9.44
N THR A 244 -16.68 -15.29 -10.34
CA THR A 244 -16.29 -16.21 -11.42
C THR A 244 -15.20 -15.61 -12.31
N GLN A 245 -15.39 -14.37 -12.77
CA GLN A 245 -14.40 -13.67 -13.59
C GLN A 245 -13.13 -13.33 -12.81
N LYS A 246 -13.21 -13.15 -11.48
CA LYS A 246 -12.04 -12.93 -10.63
C LYS A 246 -11.16 -14.17 -10.60
N TRP A 247 -11.77 -15.36 -10.54
CA TRP A 247 -11.04 -16.62 -10.62
C TRP A 247 -10.44 -16.87 -12.01
N ASP A 248 -11.16 -16.50 -13.08
CA ASP A 248 -10.57 -16.50 -14.44
C ASP A 248 -9.33 -15.61 -14.53
N LEU A 249 -9.41 -14.39 -13.96
CA LEU A 249 -8.29 -13.45 -13.94
C LEU A 249 -7.12 -14.01 -13.12
N LEU A 250 -7.39 -14.57 -11.93
CA LEU A 250 -6.37 -15.12 -11.06
C LEU A 250 -5.67 -16.31 -11.74
N GLU A 251 -6.42 -17.21 -12.38
CA GLU A 251 -5.85 -18.32 -13.15
C GLU A 251 -4.93 -17.79 -14.27
N LYS A 252 -5.38 -16.79 -15.04
CA LYS A 252 -4.55 -16.14 -16.07
C LYS A 252 -3.27 -15.53 -15.50
N GLN A 253 -3.36 -14.86 -14.34
CA GLN A 253 -2.21 -14.27 -13.66
C GLN A 253 -1.21 -15.33 -13.20
N ILE A 254 -1.68 -16.40 -12.54
CA ILE A 254 -0.82 -17.52 -12.10
C ILE A 254 -0.10 -18.13 -13.31
N ARG A 255 -0.83 -18.42 -14.39
CA ARG A 255 -0.24 -18.99 -15.62
C ARG A 255 0.76 -18.05 -16.29
N HIS A 256 0.52 -16.73 -16.24
CA HIS A 256 1.42 -15.74 -16.82
C HIS A 256 2.74 -15.62 -16.05
N PHE A 257 2.69 -15.67 -14.71
CA PHE A 257 3.86 -15.49 -13.86
C PHE A 257 4.59 -16.79 -13.49
N LEU A 258 4.00 -17.96 -13.77
CA LEU A 258 4.69 -19.24 -13.65
C LEU A 258 5.87 -19.28 -14.65
N PRO A 259 7.13 -19.42 -14.16
CA PRO A 259 8.28 -19.55 -15.05
C PRO A 259 8.17 -20.77 -15.96
N GLU A 260 8.77 -20.68 -17.14
CA GLU A 260 8.91 -21.84 -18.03
C GLU A 260 9.62 -22.99 -17.28
N GLY A 261 9.03 -24.18 -17.32
CA GLY A 261 9.56 -25.36 -16.65
C GLY A 261 9.18 -25.50 -15.17
N ALA A 262 8.73 -24.44 -14.48
CA ALA A 262 8.31 -24.53 -13.07
C ALA A 262 7.13 -25.49 -12.87
N VAL A 263 6.27 -25.62 -13.89
CA VAL A 263 5.16 -26.59 -13.88
C VAL A 263 5.64 -28.04 -13.78
N ASN A 264 6.85 -28.35 -14.25
CA ASN A 264 7.41 -29.71 -14.16
C ASN A 264 7.83 -30.08 -12.74
N ASP A 265 8.05 -29.09 -11.87
CA ASP A 265 8.44 -29.28 -10.47
C ASP A 265 7.21 -29.36 -9.53
N LEU A 266 6.01 -29.16 -10.07
CA LEU A 266 4.76 -29.24 -9.31
C LEU A 266 4.23 -30.68 -9.34
N GLU A 267 3.97 -31.25 -8.17
CA GLU A 267 3.25 -32.52 -8.05
C GLU A 267 1.81 -32.40 -8.58
N THR A 268 1.16 -31.25 -8.37
CA THR A 268 -0.20 -30.97 -8.85
C THR A 268 -0.37 -29.47 -9.08
N LEU A 269 -0.96 -29.13 -10.23
CA LEU A 269 -1.46 -27.79 -10.54
C LEU A 269 -2.90 -27.92 -11.06
N GLU A 270 -3.86 -27.68 -10.17
CA GLU A 270 -5.28 -27.78 -10.48
C GLU A 270 -6.00 -26.46 -10.16
N PHE A 271 -6.81 -25.99 -11.10
CA PHE A 271 -7.68 -24.83 -10.92
C PHE A 271 -9.11 -25.34 -10.72
N GLN A 272 -9.51 -25.53 -9.46
CA GLN A 272 -10.83 -26.03 -9.10
C GLN A 272 -11.87 -24.90 -9.14
N ARG A 273 -13.09 -25.18 -9.60
CA ARG A 273 -14.20 -24.23 -9.73
C ARG A 273 -15.48 -24.75 -9.07
#